data_AF-A0A8C3FTN4-F1
#
_entry.id   AF-A0A8C3FTN4-F1
#
_cell.length_a   1.000
_cell.length_b   1.000
_cell.length_c   1.000
_cell.angle_alpha   90.00
_cell.angle_beta   90.00
_cell.angle_gamma   90.00
#
_symmetry.space_group_name_H-M   'P 1'
#
loop_
_entity.id
_entity.type
_entity.pdbx_description
1 polymer ?
#
loop_
_entity_poly.entity_id
_entity_poly.type
_entity_poly.pdbx_seq_one_letter_code
_entity_poly.pdbx_strand_id
1 'polypeptide(L)'
;MSSPTIVSPVRLNQGDGRSRREKSNGDKARHSLTLSVKGFRLLLASPDACYKLFKEKQREGHGSAAQFAGLENVQTITIDEMLADETLRSDSEYVQSCIDWNRHTLKEELGLTEQDIIDIPQLFVLNSSRADAFFPDMVNMIVLGKHLGIPKPFGPIVDGRCCLEENVRSLLEPLGLVCIFINDFFTYHTLSGEIHCGTNVIRKPFSFKWWNMIP
;
A
#
# COMPACT_ATOMS: atom_id res chain seq x y z
N MET A 1 -5.25 1.56 21.60
CA MET A 1 -5.98 0.61 20.74
C MET A 1 -5.89 1.15 19.33
N SER A 2 -4.93 0.66 18.56
CA SER A 2 -4.85 0.90 17.12
C SER A 2 -4.34 -0.40 16.53
N SER A 3 -5.21 -1.18 15.92
CA SER A 3 -4.73 -2.23 15.01
C SER A 3 -4.20 -1.51 13.77
N PRO A 4 -3.04 -1.91 13.21
CA PRO A 4 -2.57 -1.35 11.96
C PRO A 4 -3.66 -1.45 10.88
N THR A 5 -3.74 -0.45 10.02
CA THR A 5 -4.78 -0.43 8.99
C THR A 5 -4.31 -1.28 7.83
N ILE A 6 -4.85 -2.48 7.76
CA ILE A 6 -4.43 -3.50 6.80
C ILE A 6 -4.97 -3.21 5.38
N VAL A 7 -5.99 -2.35 5.26
CA VAL A 7 -6.77 -2.19 4.04
C VAL A 7 -7.10 -0.72 3.77
N SER A 8 -6.92 -0.28 2.52
CA SER A 8 -7.40 1.03 2.05
C SER A 8 -7.98 0.97 0.63
N PRO A 9 -9.24 1.35 0.40
CA PRO A 9 -9.79 1.45 -0.95
C PRO A 9 -9.34 2.76 -1.63
N VAL A 10 -8.87 2.66 -2.87
CA VAL A 10 -8.51 3.82 -3.70
C VAL A 10 -9.34 3.83 -4.97
N ARG A 11 -10.02 4.96 -5.23
CA ARG A 11 -10.83 5.12 -6.45
C ARG A 11 -9.96 5.40 -7.67
N LEU A 12 -10.34 4.77 -8.77
CA LEU A 12 -9.75 4.98 -10.09
C LEU A 12 -10.68 5.87 -10.92
N ASN A 13 -10.13 6.47 -11.97
CA ASN A 13 -10.92 7.24 -12.90
C ASN A 13 -11.94 6.33 -13.61
N GLN A 14 -13.23 6.60 -13.49
CA GLN A 14 -14.14 6.38 -14.61
C GLN A 14 -14.07 7.67 -15.44
N GLY A 15 -13.61 7.58 -16.68
CA GLY A 15 -13.66 8.71 -17.60
C GLY A 15 -15.07 9.28 -17.60
N ASP A 16 -15.20 10.60 -17.49
CA ASP A 16 -16.47 11.29 -17.61
C ASP A 16 -17.12 10.85 -18.93
N GLY A 17 -18.28 10.20 -18.84
CA GLY A 17 -18.97 9.61 -19.97
C GLY A 17 -19.54 10.69 -20.88
N ARG A 18 -18.69 11.33 -21.70
CA ARG A 18 -19.10 12.20 -22.81
C ARG A 18 -18.16 12.07 -24.01
N SER A 19 -18.66 11.33 -25.01
CA SER A 19 -18.44 11.46 -26.45
C SER A 19 -17.01 11.50 -26.99
N ARG A 20 -16.64 10.48 -27.78
CA ARG A 20 -16.19 10.68 -29.17
C ARG A 20 -16.18 9.36 -29.96
N ARG A 21 -17.05 9.28 -30.98
CA ARG A 21 -16.85 8.45 -32.17
C ARG A 21 -15.80 9.15 -33.04
N GLU A 22 -14.72 8.45 -33.42
CA GLU A 22 -14.34 8.14 -34.81
C GLU A 22 -12.91 7.56 -34.89
N LYS A 23 -12.71 6.72 -35.92
CA LYS A 23 -11.65 5.72 -36.16
C LYS A 23 -10.31 6.33 -36.62
N SER A 24 -9.20 5.62 -36.41
CA SER A 24 -8.34 5.07 -37.50
C SER A 24 -7.18 4.22 -36.96
N ASN A 25 -6.67 3.35 -37.83
CA ASN A 25 -5.77 2.22 -37.59
C ASN A 25 -4.37 2.58 -37.05
N GLY A 26 -3.84 1.64 -36.25
CA GLY A 26 -2.45 1.20 -36.35
C GLY A 26 -1.44 1.95 -35.49
N ASP A 27 -1.24 1.51 -34.24
CA ASP A 27 0.10 1.21 -33.74
C ASP A 27 0.09 0.49 -32.37
N LYS A 28 0.73 -0.69 -32.40
CA LYS A 28 1.56 -1.32 -31.35
C LYS A 28 1.10 -1.25 -29.89
N ALA A 29 0.60 -2.40 -29.42
CA ALA A 29 0.94 -3.04 -28.14
C ALA A 29 1.46 -2.12 -27.03
N ARG A 30 0.59 -1.27 -26.50
CA ARG A 30 0.70 -0.83 -25.11
C ARG A 30 -0.20 -1.76 -24.32
N HIS A 31 0.40 -2.66 -23.54
CA HIS A 31 -0.32 -3.35 -22.47
C HIS A 31 -0.82 -2.27 -21.51
N SER A 32 -2.03 -1.77 -21.78
CA SER A 32 -2.75 -0.89 -20.89
C SER A 32 -2.98 -1.70 -19.62
N LEU A 33 -2.31 -1.34 -18.53
CA LEU A 33 -2.71 -1.76 -17.18
C LEU A 33 -4.19 -1.43 -17.04
N THR A 34 -5.05 -2.44 -17.14
CA THR A 34 -6.49 -2.24 -17.25
C THR A 34 -7.00 -1.62 -15.96
N LEU A 35 -7.54 -0.41 -16.03
CA LEU A 35 -8.30 0.21 -14.94
C LEU A 35 -9.38 -0.80 -14.47
N SER A 36 -9.66 -0.90 -13.16
CA SER A 36 -10.66 -1.86 -12.66
C SER A 36 -11.98 -1.49 -13.30
N VAL A 37 -12.68 -2.52 -13.78
CA VAL A 37 -14.06 -2.41 -14.27
C VAL A 37 -14.97 -1.76 -13.20
N LYS A 38 -14.64 -1.93 -11.92
CA LYS A 38 -15.39 -1.42 -10.75
C LYS A 38 -14.99 0.01 -10.35
N GLY A 39 -13.99 0.61 -10.98
CA GLY A 39 -13.57 1.99 -10.71
C GLY A 39 -12.84 2.20 -9.38
N PHE A 40 -12.31 1.14 -8.75
CA PHE A 40 -11.43 1.23 -7.58
C PHE A 40 -10.38 0.10 -7.55
N ARG A 41 -9.37 0.26 -6.70
CA ARG A 41 -8.48 -0.82 -6.24
C ARG A 41 -8.59 -0.93 -4.73
N LEU A 42 -8.55 -2.16 -4.23
CA LEU A 42 -8.35 -2.45 -2.82
C LEU A 42 -6.85 -2.55 -2.58
N LEU A 43 -6.30 -1.70 -1.72
CA LEU A 43 -4.92 -1.83 -1.27
C LEU A 43 -4.89 -2.69 -0.03
N LEU A 44 -4.04 -3.71 -0.01
CA LEU A 44 -3.77 -4.55 1.15
C LEU A 44 -2.31 -4.41 1.55
N ALA A 45 -2.05 -4.30 2.85
CA ALA A 45 -0.69 -4.47 3.36
C ALA A 45 -0.20 -5.88 3.01
N SER A 46 1.07 -6.07 2.67
CA SER A 46 1.60 -7.38 2.31
C SER A 46 3.06 -7.55 2.74
N PRO A 47 3.29 -8.36 3.79
CA PRO A 47 4.62 -8.85 4.12
C PRO A 47 5.29 -9.61 2.97
N ASP A 48 4.55 -10.44 2.25
CA ASP A 48 5.10 -11.20 1.12
C ASP A 48 5.63 -10.30 0.02
N ALA A 49 4.90 -9.23 -0.33
CA ALA A 49 5.36 -8.24 -1.30
C ALA A 49 6.63 -7.53 -0.82
N CYS A 50 6.73 -7.23 0.47
CA CYS A 50 7.91 -6.61 1.05
C CYS A 50 9.14 -7.53 1.03
N TYR A 51 8.99 -8.78 1.48
CA TYR A 51 10.06 -9.79 1.41
C TYR A 51 10.50 -10.04 -0.03
N LYS A 52 9.57 -10.09 -0.99
CA LYS A 52 9.89 -10.23 -2.41
C LYS A 52 10.74 -9.06 -2.91
N LEU A 53 10.34 -7.83 -2.59
CA LEU A 53 11.09 -6.61 -2.95
C LEU A 53 12.49 -6.62 -2.33
N PHE A 54 12.61 -6.92 -1.05
CA PHE A 54 13.91 -6.96 -0.36
C PHE A 54 14.81 -8.07 -0.89
N LYS A 55 14.28 -9.27 -1.19
CA LYS A 55 15.05 -10.34 -1.86
C LYS A 55 15.51 -9.94 -3.26
N GLU A 56 14.72 -9.14 -3.98
CA GLU A 56 15.12 -8.61 -5.29
C GLU A 56 16.26 -7.61 -5.14
N LYS A 57 16.16 -6.65 -4.21
CA LYS A 57 17.23 -5.68 -3.93
C LYS A 57 18.51 -6.32 -3.39
N GLN A 58 18.40 -7.37 -2.57
CA GLN A 58 19.54 -8.17 -2.16
C GLN A 58 20.24 -8.81 -3.38
N ARG A 59 19.48 -9.43 -4.30
CA ARG A 59 20.02 -10.04 -5.52
C ARG A 59 20.66 -9.04 -6.48
N GLU A 60 20.20 -7.81 -6.49
CA GLU A 60 20.80 -6.69 -7.23
C GLU A 60 22.10 -6.15 -6.57
N GLY A 61 22.48 -6.65 -5.40
CA GLY A 61 23.70 -6.25 -4.68
C GLY A 61 23.50 -5.17 -3.62
N HIS A 62 22.24 -4.86 -3.26
CA HIS A 62 21.89 -3.82 -2.29
C HIS A 62 21.57 -4.37 -0.89
N GLY A 63 22.07 -5.56 -0.53
CA GLY A 63 21.80 -6.21 0.77
C GLY A 63 22.19 -5.36 1.99
N SER A 64 23.23 -4.53 1.87
CA SER A 64 23.69 -3.61 2.91
C SER A 64 22.90 -2.31 3.02
N ALA A 65 21.95 -2.04 2.11
CA ALA A 65 21.09 -0.87 2.21
C ALA A 65 20.20 -0.99 3.45
N ALA A 66 20.09 0.10 4.22
CA ALA A 66 19.51 0.05 5.56
C ALA A 66 18.18 0.79 5.67
N GLN A 67 17.24 0.15 6.35
CA GLN A 67 16.01 0.73 6.85
C GLN A 67 16.31 1.80 7.91
N PHE A 68 15.52 2.87 7.93
CA PHE A 68 15.63 4.00 8.88
C PHE A 68 16.89 4.86 8.78
N ALA A 69 17.73 4.70 7.75
CA ALA A 69 19.01 5.42 7.62
C ALA A 69 18.90 6.97 7.59
N GLY A 70 17.71 7.52 7.35
CA GLY A 70 17.44 8.96 7.35
C GLY A 70 16.86 9.52 8.66
N LEU A 71 16.78 8.71 9.73
CA LEU A 71 16.20 9.10 11.01
C LEU A 71 17.29 9.19 12.10
N GLU A 72 17.30 10.30 12.84
CA GLU A 72 18.20 10.47 13.96
C GLU A 72 17.75 9.64 15.17
N ASN A 73 18.69 9.02 15.89
CA ASN A 73 18.44 8.23 17.10
C ASN A 73 17.52 7.01 16.90
N VAL A 74 17.40 6.51 15.68
CA VAL A 74 16.70 5.27 15.35
C VAL A 74 17.73 4.23 14.91
N GLN A 75 17.67 3.03 15.48
CA GLN A 75 18.56 1.94 15.08
C GLN A 75 18.23 1.51 13.65
N THR A 76 19.24 1.50 12.79
CA THR A 76 19.12 1.03 11.41
C THR A 76 19.24 -0.49 11.33
N ILE A 77 18.62 -1.10 10.34
CA ILE A 77 18.73 -2.53 10.03
C ILE A 77 18.81 -2.72 8.52
N THR A 78 19.78 -3.51 8.07
CA THR A 78 20.03 -3.76 6.64
C THR A 78 19.01 -4.72 6.04
N ILE A 79 18.91 -4.73 4.70
CA ILE A 79 18.12 -5.73 3.99
C ILE A 79 18.59 -7.14 4.34
N ASP A 80 19.90 -7.39 4.38
CA ASP A 80 20.46 -8.70 4.72
C ASP A 80 20.06 -9.15 6.13
N GLU A 81 20.13 -8.24 7.11
CA GLU A 81 19.70 -8.51 8.48
C GLU A 81 18.19 -8.78 8.57
N MET A 82 17.35 -7.95 7.94
CA MET A 82 15.89 -8.15 7.92
C MET A 82 15.49 -9.48 7.26
N LEU A 83 16.20 -9.90 6.21
CA LEU A 83 15.92 -11.16 5.52
C LEU A 83 16.43 -12.38 6.30
N ALA A 84 17.45 -12.20 7.13
CA ALA A 84 18.02 -13.26 7.99
C ALA A 84 17.29 -13.39 9.35
N ASP A 85 16.53 -12.37 9.77
CA ASP A 85 15.78 -12.38 11.03
C ASP A 85 14.59 -13.36 10.96
N GLU A 86 14.72 -14.49 11.67
CA GLU A 86 13.70 -15.52 11.72
C GLU A 86 12.45 -15.12 12.50
N THR A 87 12.60 -14.25 13.51
CA THR A 87 11.48 -13.75 14.31
C THR A 87 10.65 -12.80 13.46
N LEU A 88 11.28 -11.82 12.81
CA LEU A 88 10.58 -10.91 11.88
C LEU A 88 9.88 -11.68 10.76
N ARG A 89 10.51 -12.74 10.24
CA ARG A 89 9.91 -13.63 9.23
C ARG A 89 8.69 -14.37 9.77
N SER A 90 8.81 -15.02 10.92
CA SER A 90 7.70 -15.75 11.55
C SER A 90 6.51 -14.84 11.86
N ASP A 91 6.78 -13.65 12.41
CA ASP A 91 5.76 -12.64 12.69
C ASP A 91 5.06 -12.19 11.40
N SER A 92 5.84 -11.92 10.36
CA SER A 92 5.35 -11.50 9.05
C SER A 92 4.51 -12.58 8.35
N GLU A 93 4.90 -13.86 8.44
CA GLU A 93 4.16 -15.00 7.88
C GLU A 93 2.81 -15.19 8.58
N TYR A 94 2.78 -15.04 9.91
CA TYR A 94 1.53 -15.05 10.67
C TYR A 94 0.61 -13.91 10.24
N VAL A 95 1.14 -12.69 10.17
CA VAL A 95 0.36 -11.51 9.76
C VAL A 95 -0.14 -11.64 8.32
N GLN A 96 0.69 -12.11 7.39
CA GLN A 96 0.27 -12.39 6.01
C GLN A 96 -0.87 -13.41 5.97
N SER A 97 -0.83 -14.47 6.79
CA SER A 97 -1.93 -15.44 6.88
C SER A 97 -3.25 -14.80 7.35
N CYS A 98 -3.18 -13.86 8.30
CA CYS A 98 -4.35 -13.07 8.71
C CYS A 98 -4.87 -12.17 7.59
N ILE A 99 -3.97 -11.55 6.83
CA ILE A 99 -4.31 -10.69 5.68
C ILE A 99 -4.96 -11.52 4.57
N ASP A 100 -4.42 -12.69 4.27
CA ASP A 100 -4.94 -13.60 3.25
C ASP A 100 -6.34 -14.10 3.60
N TRP A 101 -6.60 -14.33 4.89
CA TRP A 101 -7.94 -14.67 5.32
C TRP A 101 -8.92 -13.52 5.03
N ASN A 102 -8.56 -12.28 5.38
CA ASN A 102 -9.36 -11.11 5.04
C ASN A 102 -9.47 -10.90 3.52
N ARG A 103 -8.41 -11.17 2.74
CA ARG A 103 -8.43 -11.11 1.27
C ARG A 103 -9.50 -12.06 0.72
N HIS A 104 -9.56 -13.28 1.23
CA HIS A 104 -10.56 -14.26 0.82
C HIS A 104 -11.97 -13.77 1.14
N THR A 105 -12.24 -13.38 2.39
CA THR A 105 -13.56 -12.85 2.79
C THR A 105 -13.97 -11.64 1.96
N LEU A 106 -13.07 -10.67 1.74
CA LEU A 106 -13.37 -9.47 0.94
C LEU A 106 -13.63 -9.80 -0.52
N LYS A 107 -12.96 -10.82 -1.08
CA LYS A 107 -13.25 -11.29 -2.43
C LYS A 107 -14.61 -11.93 -2.55
N GLU A 108 -15.00 -12.77 -1.59
CA GLU A 108 -16.32 -13.42 -1.58
C GLU A 108 -17.45 -12.39 -1.38
N GLU A 109 -17.36 -11.59 -0.33
CA GLU A 109 -18.44 -10.68 0.09
C GLU A 109 -18.61 -9.48 -0.85
N LEU A 110 -17.52 -8.99 -1.47
CA LEU A 110 -17.55 -7.83 -2.37
C LEU A 110 -17.40 -8.22 -3.85
N GLY A 111 -17.37 -9.52 -4.15
CA GLY A 111 -17.20 -10.07 -5.50
C GLY A 111 -15.90 -9.62 -6.16
N LEU A 112 -14.81 -9.43 -5.40
CA LEU A 112 -13.52 -8.95 -5.92
C LEU A 112 -12.74 -10.05 -6.64
N THR A 113 -11.98 -9.64 -7.64
CA THR A 113 -10.99 -10.48 -8.31
C THR A 113 -9.59 -10.02 -7.92
N GLU A 114 -8.57 -10.83 -8.20
CA GLU A 114 -7.17 -10.43 -7.99
C GLU A 114 -6.80 -9.13 -8.74
N GLN A 115 -7.46 -8.83 -9.87
CA GLN A 115 -7.23 -7.59 -10.62
C GLN A 115 -7.75 -6.33 -9.90
N ASP A 116 -8.63 -6.51 -8.91
CA ASP A 116 -9.16 -5.42 -8.09
C ASP A 116 -8.26 -5.11 -6.88
N ILE A 117 -7.24 -5.94 -6.61
CA ILE A 117 -6.41 -5.86 -5.41
C ILE A 117 -4.97 -5.48 -5.78
N ILE A 118 -4.35 -4.64 -4.96
CA ILE A 118 -2.93 -4.30 -5.05
C ILE A 118 -2.30 -4.52 -3.69
N ASP A 119 -1.22 -5.30 -3.68
CA ASP A 119 -0.42 -5.57 -2.49
C ASP A 119 0.62 -4.47 -2.31
N ILE A 120 0.60 -3.81 -1.16
CA ILE A 120 1.53 -2.75 -0.76
C ILE A 120 2.57 -3.37 0.17
N PRO A 121 3.88 -3.26 -0.14
CA PRO A 121 4.93 -3.88 0.66
C PRO A 121 4.95 -3.29 2.07
N GLN A 122 4.65 -4.12 3.07
CA GLN A 122 4.55 -3.69 4.47
C GLN A 122 5.00 -4.82 5.41
N LEU A 123 5.86 -4.52 6.38
CA LEU A 123 6.27 -5.48 7.42
C LEU A 123 5.61 -5.18 8.76
N PHE A 124 5.51 -6.22 9.57
CA PHE A 124 4.92 -6.18 10.91
C PHE A 124 5.77 -6.99 11.88
N VAL A 125 5.66 -6.64 13.16
CA VAL A 125 6.21 -7.39 14.29
C VAL A 125 5.11 -7.70 15.30
N LEU A 126 5.22 -8.82 16.00
CA LEU A 126 4.26 -9.20 17.01
C LEU A 126 4.73 -8.74 18.39
N ASN A 127 3.98 -7.80 18.97
CA ASN A 127 4.12 -7.39 20.36
C ASN A 127 3.04 -8.08 21.20
N SER A 128 3.45 -9.14 21.91
CA SER A 128 2.53 -10.02 22.65
C SER A 128 1.48 -10.67 21.73
N SER A 129 0.24 -10.20 21.77
CA SER A 129 -0.88 -10.71 20.97
C SER A 129 -1.36 -9.72 19.88
N ARG A 130 -0.56 -8.69 19.59
CA ARG A 130 -0.91 -7.64 18.61
C ARG A 130 0.20 -7.51 17.57
N ALA A 131 -0.21 -7.33 16.32
CA ALA A 131 0.70 -6.94 15.25
C ALA A 131 0.85 -5.42 15.24
N ASP A 132 2.09 -4.94 15.29
CA ASP A 132 2.46 -3.54 15.11
C ASP A 132 3.25 -3.40 13.79
N ALA A 133 3.12 -2.24 13.14
CA ALA A 133 3.82 -1.99 11.89
C ALA A 133 5.32 -1.86 12.17
N PHE A 134 6.15 -2.60 11.43
CA PHE A 134 7.61 -2.58 11.61
C PHE A 134 8.22 -1.25 11.16
N PHE A 135 7.64 -0.65 10.12
CA PHE A 135 7.90 0.70 9.64
C PHE A 135 6.56 1.39 9.32
N PRO A 136 6.51 2.73 9.14
CA PRO A 136 5.25 3.46 8.93
C PRO A 136 4.31 2.78 7.93
N ASP A 137 3.11 2.43 8.40
CA ASP A 137 2.14 1.61 7.67
C ASP A 137 1.61 2.36 6.43
N MET A 138 2.18 2.07 5.26
CA MET A 138 1.88 2.81 4.03
C MET A 138 0.41 2.67 3.60
N VAL A 139 -0.31 1.64 4.05
CA VAL A 139 -1.74 1.48 3.74
C VAL A 139 -2.61 2.40 4.59
N ASN A 140 -2.14 2.84 5.75
CA ASN A 140 -2.79 3.81 6.64
C ASN A 140 -2.67 5.27 6.10
N MET A 141 -3.01 5.45 4.83
CA MET A 141 -2.89 6.71 4.10
C MET A 141 -4.19 7.53 4.09
N ILE A 142 -4.07 8.84 3.91
CA ILE A 142 -5.23 9.70 3.60
C ILE A 142 -5.45 9.78 2.09
N VAL A 143 -6.68 9.50 1.65
CA VAL A 143 -7.08 9.49 0.23
C VAL A 143 -7.95 10.70 -0.12
N LEU A 144 -7.39 11.67 -0.84
CA LEU A 144 -8.04 12.91 -1.28
C LEU A 144 -8.20 12.95 -2.81
N GLY A 145 -9.19 12.22 -3.31
CA GLY A 145 -9.41 12.07 -4.74
C GLY A 145 -8.25 11.28 -5.37
N LYS A 146 -7.42 11.94 -6.18
CA LYS A 146 -6.23 11.34 -6.79
C LYS A 146 -4.95 11.52 -5.97
N HIS A 147 -4.97 12.37 -4.96
CA HIS A 147 -3.81 12.66 -4.12
C HIS A 147 -3.82 11.74 -2.90
N LEU A 148 -2.72 11.03 -2.69
CA LEU A 148 -2.53 10.09 -1.60
C LEU A 148 -1.48 10.67 -0.65
N GLY A 149 -1.86 10.94 0.61
CA GLY A 149 -0.92 11.25 1.68
C GLY A 149 -0.52 9.95 2.37
N ILE A 150 0.62 9.39 1.97
CA ILE A 150 1.11 8.08 2.35
C ILE A 150 2.16 8.24 3.47
N PRO A 151 2.09 7.44 4.56
CA PRO A 151 3.14 7.43 5.58
C PRO A 151 4.52 7.17 4.96
N LYS A 152 5.52 7.98 5.29
CA LYS A 152 6.86 7.86 4.71
C LYS A 152 7.57 6.66 5.35
N PRO A 153 7.92 5.60 4.60
CA PRO A 153 8.37 4.35 5.20
C PRO A 153 9.83 4.37 5.68
N PHE A 154 10.61 5.38 5.28
CA PHE A 154 12.06 5.46 5.52
C PHE A 154 12.81 4.17 5.10
N GLY A 155 12.40 3.64 3.95
CA GLY A 155 12.93 2.44 3.30
C GLY A 155 14.44 2.48 3.00
N PRO A 156 15.06 1.33 2.69
CA PRO A 156 16.44 1.30 2.21
C PRO A 156 16.64 2.16 0.97
N ILE A 157 17.75 2.90 0.94
CA ILE A 157 18.09 3.77 -0.18
C ILE A 157 18.85 2.97 -1.25
N VAL A 158 18.24 2.84 -2.42
CA VAL A 158 18.80 2.21 -3.62
C VAL A 158 18.82 3.27 -4.73
N ASP A 159 19.97 3.48 -5.37
CA ASP A 159 20.17 4.50 -6.41
C ASP A 159 19.65 5.91 -6.01
N GLY A 160 19.91 6.28 -4.76
CA GLY A 160 19.55 7.58 -4.20
C GLY A 160 18.07 7.74 -3.85
N ARG A 161 17.24 6.69 -3.95
CA ARG A 161 15.82 6.74 -3.60
C ARG A 161 15.40 5.61 -2.66
N CYS A 162 14.34 5.86 -1.90
CA CYS A 162 13.72 4.84 -1.06
C CYS A 162 13.04 3.77 -1.93
N CYS A 163 13.50 2.51 -1.85
CA CYS A 163 12.98 1.45 -2.71
C CYS A 163 11.50 1.10 -2.44
N LEU A 164 11.02 1.28 -1.20
CA LEU A 164 9.61 1.13 -0.84
C LEU A 164 8.74 2.21 -1.49
N GLU A 165 9.17 3.48 -1.43
CA GLU A 165 8.44 4.57 -2.07
C GLU A 165 8.37 4.37 -3.59
N GLU A 166 9.48 4.01 -4.23
CA GLU A 166 9.52 3.74 -5.67
C GLU A 166 8.63 2.56 -6.05
N ASN A 167 8.60 1.49 -5.24
CA ASN A 167 7.70 0.37 -5.46
C ASN A 167 6.23 0.82 -5.40
N VAL A 168 5.83 1.56 -4.36
CA VAL A 168 4.46 2.10 -4.24
C VAL A 168 4.11 3.03 -5.39
N ARG A 169 5.01 3.93 -5.82
CA ARG A 169 4.81 4.78 -7.00
C ARG A 169 4.56 3.92 -8.25
N SER A 170 5.38 2.89 -8.47
CA SER A 170 5.26 2.00 -9.63
C SER A 170 3.92 1.25 -9.68
N LEU A 171 3.31 0.98 -8.53
CA LEU A 171 2.00 0.32 -8.42
C LEU A 171 0.83 1.30 -8.62
N LEU A 172 0.94 2.52 -8.10
CA LEU A 172 -0.19 3.45 -7.97
C LEU A 172 -0.20 4.57 -9.02
N GLU A 173 0.95 5.10 -9.42
CA GLU A 173 1.01 6.20 -10.41
C GLU A 173 0.49 5.81 -11.81
N PRO A 174 0.68 4.57 -12.32
CA PRO A 174 0.05 4.15 -13.57
C PRO A 174 -1.48 4.20 -13.57
N LEU A 175 -2.09 4.26 -12.39
CA LEU A 175 -3.55 4.40 -12.20
C LEU A 175 -4.01 5.87 -12.23
N GLY A 176 -3.08 6.82 -12.41
CA GLY A 176 -3.33 8.25 -12.36
C GLY A 176 -3.44 8.83 -10.95
N LEU A 177 -2.86 8.14 -9.95
CA LEU A 177 -2.77 8.57 -8.56
C LEU A 177 -1.46 9.33 -8.34
N VAL A 178 -1.46 10.25 -7.37
CA VAL A 178 -0.29 11.06 -7.00
C VAL A 178 0.13 10.68 -5.59
N CYS A 179 1.29 10.04 -5.46
CA CYS A 179 1.84 9.57 -4.19
C CYS A 179 2.66 10.66 -3.50
N ILE A 180 2.20 11.14 -2.34
CA ILE A 180 2.90 12.12 -1.51
C ILE A 180 3.28 11.44 -0.20
N PHE A 181 4.56 11.26 0.05
CA PHE A 181 5.05 10.61 1.26
C PHE A 181 5.28 11.64 2.37
N ILE A 182 4.56 11.50 3.48
CA ILE A 182 4.56 12.45 4.59
C ILE A 182 5.29 11.83 5.77
N ASN A 183 6.25 12.55 6.33
CA ASN A 183 6.96 12.13 7.53
C ASN A 183 6.03 12.28 8.75
N ASP A 184 5.62 11.14 9.31
CA ASP A 184 4.82 11.04 10.52
C ASP A 184 5.51 10.20 11.61
N PHE A 185 6.79 9.84 11.43
CA PHE A 185 7.50 8.83 12.21
C PHE A 185 7.44 9.08 13.73
N PHE A 186 7.98 10.20 14.21
CA PHE A 186 8.01 10.52 15.64
C PHE A 186 6.69 11.06 16.19
N THR A 187 5.81 11.53 15.30
CA THR A 187 4.56 12.20 15.68
C THR A 187 3.38 11.24 15.79
N TYR A 188 3.35 10.18 15.00
CA TYR A 188 2.26 9.22 14.92
C TYR A 188 2.77 7.78 14.96
N HIS A 189 3.71 7.39 14.09
CA HIS A 189 4.14 5.99 13.95
C HIS A 189 4.61 5.39 15.27
N THR A 190 5.49 6.10 16.00
CA THR A 190 5.99 5.67 17.31
C THR A 190 4.91 5.58 18.39
N LEU A 191 3.72 6.13 18.14
CA LEU A 191 2.53 6.03 18.98
C LEU A 191 1.52 4.98 18.46
N SER A 192 1.96 4.09 17.56
CA SER A 192 1.17 3.02 16.94
C SER A 192 0.01 3.53 16.08
N GLY A 193 0.21 4.56 15.28
CA GLY A 193 -0.75 5.00 14.27
C GLY A 193 -0.07 5.79 13.16
N GLU A 194 -0.76 6.02 12.04
CA GLU A 194 -0.18 6.81 10.94
C GLU A 194 -1.14 7.94 10.50
N ILE A 195 -0.88 8.53 9.34
CA ILE A 195 -1.66 9.63 8.75
C ILE A 195 -3.18 9.40 8.80
N HIS A 196 -3.70 8.23 8.40
CA HIS A 196 -5.15 7.99 8.43
C HIS A 196 -5.69 7.99 9.88
N CYS A 197 -4.95 7.42 10.83
CA CYS A 197 -5.31 7.48 12.25
C CYS A 197 -5.33 8.92 12.80
N GLY A 198 -4.44 9.78 12.29
CA GLY A 198 -4.34 11.18 12.72
C GLY A 198 -5.31 12.15 12.04
N THR A 199 -6.11 11.69 11.08
CA THR A 199 -6.93 12.56 10.23
C THR A 199 -8.36 12.05 10.07
N ASN A 200 -9.23 12.90 9.51
CA ASN A 200 -10.58 12.52 9.11
C ASN A 200 -11.01 13.34 7.89
N VAL A 201 -11.92 12.81 7.07
CA VAL A 201 -12.32 13.41 5.78
C VAL A 201 -13.83 13.39 5.61
N ILE A 202 -14.42 14.56 5.42
CA ILE A 202 -15.81 14.69 4.96
C ILE A 202 -15.83 14.53 3.45
N ARG A 203 -16.63 13.58 2.95
CA ARG A 203 -16.76 13.26 1.51
C ARG A 203 -18.13 13.64 0.99
N LYS A 204 -18.21 13.91 -0.32
CA LYS A 204 -19.49 14.12 -1.00
C LYS A 204 -20.38 12.88 -0.86
N PRO A 205 -21.67 13.02 -0.47
CA PRO A 205 -22.60 11.90 -0.41
C PRO A 205 -22.76 11.20 -1.76
N PHE A 206 -23.17 9.93 -1.73
CA PHE A 206 -23.54 9.21 -2.94
C PHE A 206 -24.68 9.94 -3.69
N SER A 207 -24.62 9.94 -5.02
CA SER A 207 -25.73 10.42 -5.86
C SER A 207 -26.94 9.50 -5.79
N PHE A 208 -26.70 8.19 -5.59
CA PHE A 208 -27.73 7.18 -5.36
C PHE A 208 -28.53 7.49 -4.10
N LYS A 209 -29.85 7.37 -4.19
CA LYS A 209 -30.77 7.62 -3.07
C LYS A 209 -30.96 6.34 -2.29
N TRP A 210 -30.60 6.34 -1.01
CA TRP A 210 -30.55 5.12 -0.19
C TRP A 210 -31.89 4.36 -0.14
N TRP A 211 -33.03 5.06 -0.17
CA TRP A 211 -34.37 4.46 -0.14
C TRP A 211 -34.76 3.73 -1.44
N ASN A 212 -33.95 3.84 -2.49
CA ASN A 212 -34.12 3.05 -3.72
C ASN A 212 -33.39 1.69 -3.66
N MET A 213 -32.64 1.40 -2.60
CA MET A 213 -32.03 0.09 -2.38
C MET A 213 -33.10 -0.92 -1.95
N ILE A 214 -32.97 -2.16 -2.42
CA ILE A 214 -33.65 -3.32 -1.84
C ILE A 214 -32.57 -4.09 -1.07
N PRO A 215 -32.52 -3.99 0.27
CA PRO A 215 -31.50 -4.64 1.09
C PRO A 215 -31.63 -6.17 1.13
#